data_AF-A0A6A5U749-F1
#
_entry.id   AF-A0A6A5U749-F1
#
_cell.length_a   1.000
_cell.length_b   1.000
_cell.length_c   1.000
_cell.angle_alpha   90.00
_cell.angle_beta   90.00
_cell.angle_gamma   90.00
#
_symmetry.space_group_name_H-M   'P 1'
#
loop_
_entity.id
_entity.type
_entity.pdbx_description
1 polymer ?
#
loop_
_entity_poly.entity_id
_entity_poly.type
_entity_poly.pdbx_seq_one_letter_code
_entity_poly.pdbx_strand_id
1 'polypeptide(L)'
;MSVDTRGKWPETTEEERKYRKDALLKIKMALGEDDEGRIRGPIFTKDRFKTFIEEFEPFIKREKDPLTAALKTMKIPHMDGKPENSVTATLTHRQEKLKIGKDGTRALTNDDNAEEKMMSIRVVQFKNKSGHTATIKLLENDTFNINYRGTLDLTKEEEKVGEPRNKIPDYEENTKLRNMLRQCPLGLRYQSSRSHMYNPEEKISSEDLEKSILRWTAAWKGSGICDIIVKTLKANAETMPRINRVVCFGLGCLNRDSKDGPGMCYVQHLAAATIRDTLQTAQPNDQGHPNVIEVHAQDPEYTPRCKGLLEKINIKTVNATLAEGMTLIDKNTFVMTMTSDPDIFDPVVVLTLPEGPAGLWSYKITGNVEDLSTVIAETKRDELDTSEIVSDRMWNYIQSCKRFPITGSDWFGVAPIKSISGFDANGNPIYRLDENGNVVCKTVDTELYLRKLPESK
;
A
#
# COMPACT_ATOMS: atom_id res chain seq x y z
N MET A 1 1.57 -26.49 -30.03
CA MET A 1 2.57 -25.42 -30.03
C MET A 1 3.83 -25.95 -29.36
N SER A 2 4.86 -26.27 -30.13
CA SER A 2 6.13 -26.79 -29.62
C SER A 2 7.03 -25.61 -29.24
N VAL A 3 7.46 -25.57 -27.99
CA VAL A 3 8.40 -24.57 -27.46
C VAL A 3 9.79 -24.92 -28.00
N ASP A 4 10.48 -23.97 -28.65
CA ASP A 4 11.91 -24.11 -28.95
C ASP A 4 12.66 -24.33 -27.63
N THR A 5 13.47 -25.38 -27.60
CA THR A 5 14.39 -25.81 -26.53
C THR A 5 15.30 -24.72 -25.95
N ARG A 6 15.33 -23.52 -26.54
CA ARG A 6 16.08 -22.37 -26.06
C ARG A 6 15.30 -21.40 -25.16
N GLY A 7 14.02 -21.66 -24.86
CA GLY A 7 13.27 -20.89 -23.86
C GLY A 7 13.17 -19.38 -24.14
N LYS A 8 13.32 -18.97 -25.41
CA LYS A 8 13.05 -17.60 -25.82
C LYS A 8 11.55 -17.42 -25.98
N TRP A 9 10.98 -16.54 -25.17
CA TRP A 9 9.61 -16.10 -25.33
C TRP A 9 9.44 -15.37 -26.67
N PRO A 10 8.27 -15.45 -27.31
CA PRO A 10 7.99 -14.69 -28.52
C PRO A 10 8.13 -13.19 -28.25
N GLU A 11 8.68 -12.46 -29.22
CA GLU A 11 8.78 -10.99 -29.15
C GLU A 11 7.41 -10.38 -28.87
N THR A 12 7.38 -9.33 -28.03
CA THR A 12 6.16 -8.53 -27.79
C THR A 12 5.66 -8.04 -29.14
N THR A 13 4.42 -8.37 -29.49
CA THR A 13 3.87 -7.98 -30.78
C THR A 13 3.70 -6.46 -30.81
N GLU A 14 3.77 -5.87 -32.00
CA GLU A 14 3.50 -4.45 -32.18
C GLU A 14 2.09 -4.06 -31.68
N GLU A 15 1.16 -5.02 -31.71
CA GLU A 15 -0.20 -4.89 -31.16
C GLU A 15 -0.20 -4.71 -29.63
N GLU A 16 0.64 -5.43 -28.88
CA GLU A 16 0.73 -5.29 -27.42
C GLU A 16 1.37 -3.96 -26.98
N ARG A 17 2.36 -3.46 -27.74
CA ARG A 17 2.94 -2.12 -27.49
C ARG A 17 1.95 -1.01 -27.77
N LYS A 18 1.25 -1.11 -28.90
CA LYS A 18 0.17 -0.20 -29.27
C LYS A 18 -0.92 -0.19 -28.21
N TYR A 19 -1.28 -1.36 -27.69
CA TYR A 19 -2.26 -1.48 -26.63
C TYR A 19 -1.91 -0.66 -25.37
N ARG A 20 -0.69 -0.79 -24.83
CA ARG A 20 -0.30 -0.06 -23.61
C ARG A 20 -0.27 1.45 -23.82
N LYS A 21 0.21 1.90 -24.98
CA LYS A 21 0.18 3.30 -25.38
C LYS A 21 -1.27 3.80 -25.44
N ASP A 22 -2.18 3.01 -26.00
CA ASP A 22 -3.60 3.33 -26.06
C ASP A 22 -4.27 3.35 -24.66
N ALA A 23 -3.86 2.48 -23.73
CA ALA A 23 -4.35 2.47 -22.35
C ALA A 23 -3.92 3.73 -21.57
N LEU A 24 -2.65 4.12 -21.69
CA LEU A 24 -2.14 5.37 -21.11
C LEU A 24 -2.83 6.58 -21.73
N LEU A 25 -3.01 6.59 -23.06
CA LEU A 25 -3.73 7.65 -23.76
C LEU A 25 -5.20 7.76 -23.28
N LYS A 26 -5.89 6.63 -23.05
CA LYS A 26 -7.24 6.62 -22.46
C LYS A 26 -7.27 7.23 -21.06
N ILE A 27 -6.27 6.94 -20.23
CA ILE A 27 -6.14 7.56 -18.91
C ILE A 27 -5.95 9.07 -19.06
N LYS A 28 -5.07 9.52 -19.96
CA LYS A 28 -4.85 10.95 -20.23
C LYS A 28 -6.11 11.67 -20.71
N MET A 29 -6.80 11.10 -21.70
CA MET A 29 -8.07 11.64 -22.18
C MET A 29 -9.12 11.73 -21.06
N ALA A 30 -9.18 10.72 -20.19
CA ALA A 30 -10.07 10.72 -19.01
C ALA A 30 -9.69 11.82 -17.99
N LEU A 31 -8.42 12.20 -17.93
CA LEU A 31 -7.91 13.28 -17.09
C LEU A 31 -8.02 14.68 -17.73
N GLY A 32 -8.61 14.78 -18.93
CA GLY A 32 -8.71 16.03 -19.66
C GLY A 32 -7.38 16.49 -20.25
N GLU A 33 -6.43 15.56 -20.41
CA GLU A 33 -5.16 15.79 -21.09
C GLU A 33 -5.28 15.23 -22.52
N ASP A 34 -5.28 16.12 -23.50
CA ASP A 34 -5.44 15.79 -24.92
C ASP A 34 -4.11 15.73 -25.69
N ASP A 35 -2.98 15.99 -25.02
CA ASP A 35 -1.65 15.90 -25.64
C ASP A 35 -1.13 14.45 -25.70
N GLU A 36 -0.15 14.19 -26.59
CA GLU A 36 0.58 12.92 -26.64
C GLU A 36 1.72 12.82 -25.59
N GLY A 37 1.84 13.82 -24.71
CA GLY A 37 2.90 13.93 -23.70
C GLY A 37 2.74 12.97 -22.52
N ARG A 38 3.48 13.21 -21.42
CA ARG A 38 3.35 12.46 -20.16
C ARG A 38 2.05 12.81 -19.45
N ILE A 39 1.57 11.96 -18.52
CA ILE A 39 0.36 12.24 -17.74
C ILE A 39 0.64 13.40 -16.75
N ARG A 40 0.07 14.60 -16.95
CA ARG A 40 0.39 15.85 -16.23
C ARG A 40 -0.48 16.19 -15.01
N GLY A 41 -1.63 15.55 -14.82
CA GLY A 41 -2.66 15.95 -13.86
C GLY A 41 -3.12 14.86 -12.89
N PRO A 42 -3.41 15.19 -11.62
CA PRO A 42 -3.74 14.20 -10.59
C PRO A 42 -4.85 13.23 -11.04
N ILE A 43 -4.63 11.92 -10.86
CA ILE A 43 -5.63 10.89 -11.25
C ILE A 43 -6.96 11.08 -10.50
N PHE A 44 -6.86 11.64 -9.29
CA PHE A 44 -7.96 12.07 -8.45
C PHE A 44 -7.49 13.28 -7.62
N THR A 45 -8.38 14.25 -7.40
CA THR A 45 -8.07 15.39 -6.52
C THR A 45 -8.33 15.02 -5.05
N LYS A 46 -7.68 15.74 -4.13
CA LYS A 46 -7.94 15.60 -2.70
C LYS A 46 -9.42 15.78 -2.34
N ASP A 47 -10.11 16.69 -3.01
CA ASP A 47 -11.54 16.94 -2.78
C ASP A 47 -12.42 15.78 -3.25
N ARG A 48 -12.15 15.21 -4.42
CA ARG A 48 -12.86 14.00 -4.88
C ARG A 48 -12.68 12.84 -3.91
N PHE A 49 -11.50 12.69 -3.34
CA PHE A 49 -11.25 11.66 -2.33
C PHE A 49 -12.05 11.90 -1.04
N LYS A 50 -12.10 13.15 -0.56
CA LYS A 50 -12.92 13.50 0.61
C LYS A 50 -14.39 13.20 0.39
N THR A 51 -14.95 13.60 -0.75
CA THR A 51 -16.35 13.28 -1.10
C THR A 51 -16.58 11.77 -1.13
N PHE A 52 -15.63 10.99 -1.64
CA PHE A 52 -15.74 9.54 -1.62
C PHE A 52 -15.74 8.96 -0.20
N ILE A 53 -14.93 9.48 0.72
CA ILE A 53 -14.97 9.10 2.14
C ILE A 53 -16.34 9.42 2.76
N GLU A 54 -16.88 10.61 2.50
CA GLU A 54 -18.17 11.06 3.04
C GLU A 54 -19.33 10.15 2.60
N GLU A 55 -19.28 9.61 1.37
CA GLU A 55 -20.24 8.60 0.91
C GLU A 55 -19.96 7.20 1.46
N PHE A 56 -18.68 6.84 1.62
CA PHE A 56 -18.26 5.51 2.04
C PHE A 56 -18.50 5.24 3.53
N GLU A 57 -18.22 6.21 4.40
CA GLU A 57 -18.38 6.06 5.86
C GLU A 57 -19.80 5.59 6.26
N PRO A 58 -20.89 6.26 5.86
CA PRO A 58 -22.25 5.80 6.19
C PRO A 58 -22.57 4.45 5.54
N PHE A 59 -22.00 4.16 4.37
CA PHE A 59 -22.19 2.90 3.65
C PHE A 59 -21.64 1.70 4.44
N ILE A 60 -20.46 1.83 5.07
CA ILE A 60 -19.85 0.73 5.84
C ILE A 60 -20.19 0.73 7.33
N LYS A 61 -20.77 1.81 7.86
CA LYS A 61 -21.16 1.91 9.27
C LYS A 61 -22.10 0.78 9.67
N ARG A 62 -21.74 0.04 10.72
CA ARG A 62 -22.56 -1.05 11.27
C ARG A 62 -23.79 -0.47 11.97
N GLU A 63 -24.96 -1.00 11.63
CA GLU A 63 -26.21 -0.71 12.33
C GLU A 63 -26.33 -1.54 13.61
N LYS A 64 -27.04 -1.02 14.61
CA LYS A 64 -27.30 -1.74 15.87
C LYS A 64 -28.14 -3.00 15.64
N ASP A 65 -29.07 -2.93 14.70
CA ASP A 65 -29.88 -4.07 14.28
C ASP A 65 -29.71 -4.28 12.76
N PRO A 66 -28.91 -5.29 12.36
CA PRO A 66 -28.71 -5.63 10.95
C PRO A 66 -30.00 -5.95 10.20
N LEU A 67 -31.04 -6.46 10.87
CA LEU A 67 -32.26 -6.92 10.19
C LEU A 67 -33.21 -5.77 9.83
N THR A 68 -33.11 -4.65 10.55
CA THR A 68 -33.85 -3.42 10.25
C THR A 68 -32.99 -2.38 9.54
N ALA A 69 -31.73 -2.71 9.25
CA ALA A 69 -30.82 -1.84 8.51
C ALA A 69 -31.40 -1.50 7.14
N ALA A 70 -31.54 -0.20 6.88
CA ALA A 70 -31.97 0.29 5.59
C ALA A 70 -30.99 -0.15 4.49
N LEU A 71 -31.50 -0.32 3.27
CA LEU A 71 -30.69 -0.45 2.07
C LEU A 71 -29.73 0.74 1.96
N LYS A 72 -28.42 0.47 1.84
CA LYS A 72 -27.42 1.51 1.64
C LYS A 72 -26.84 1.43 0.24
N THR A 73 -26.66 2.58 -0.40
CA THR A 73 -26.08 2.67 -1.75
C THR A 73 -24.99 3.71 -1.78
N MET A 74 -23.91 3.44 -2.50
CA MET A 74 -22.87 4.41 -2.82
C MET A 74 -22.51 4.33 -4.31
N LYS A 75 -21.94 5.41 -4.87
CA LYS A 75 -21.42 5.41 -6.24
C LYS A 75 -19.90 5.38 -6.20
N ILE A 76 -19.32 4.41 -6.89
CA ILE A 76 -17.87 4.33 -7.09
C ILE A 76 -17.54 4.99 -8.43
N PRO A 77 -16.77 6.10 -8.44
CA PRO A 77 -16.54 6.86 -9.66
C PRO A 77 -15.70 6.07 -10.66
N HIS A 78 -15.98 6.29 -11.94
CA HIS A 78 -15.15 5.82 -13.05
C HIS A 78 -14.09 6.87 -13.39
N MET A 79 -12.96 6.45 -13.96
CA MET A 79 -11.83 7.33 -14.29
C MET A 79 -12.22 8.53 -15.16
N ASP A 80 -13.14 8.36 -16.12
CA ASP A 80 -13.58 9.45 -17.01
C ASP A 80 -14.53 10.46 -16.36
N GLY A 81 -14.84 10.30 -15.07
CA GLY A 81 -15.67 11.23 -14.30
C GLY A 81 -17.14 11.28 -14.70
N LYS A 82 -17.56 10.47 -15.69
CA LYS A 82 -18.93 10.45 -16.18
C LYS A 82 -19.83 9.71 -15.18
N PRO A 83 -20.85 10.34 -14.59
CA PRO A 83 -21.70 9.72 -13.58
C PRO A 83 -22.37 8.42 -14.05
N GLU A 84 -22.71 8.33 -15.33
CA GLU A 84 -23.30 7.15 -15.95
C GLU A 84 -22.33 5.95 -16.00
N ASN A 85 -21.02 6.17 -15.89
CA ASN A 85 -20.00 5.13 -15.91
C ASN A 85 -19.63 4.62 -14.51
N SER A 86 -20.16 5.26 -13.45
CA SER A 86 -19.95 4.82 -12.07
C SER A 86 -20.44 3.39 -11.83
N VAL A 87 -19.82 2.72 -10.87
CA VAL A 87 -20.28 1.43 -10.33
C VAL A 87 -21.12 1.71 -9.10
N THR A 88 -22.39 1.33 -9.13
CA THR A 88 -23.26 1.42 -7.96
C THR A 88 -22.98 0.22 -7.06
N ALA A 89 -22.64 0.48 -5.80
CA ALA A 89 -22.54 -0.55 -4.77
C ALA A 89 -23.75 -0.44 -3.84
N THR A 90 -24.45 -1.55 -3.65
CA THR A 90 -25.65 -1.66 -2.84
C THR A 90 -25.43 -2.68 -1.72
N LEU A 91 -25.46 -2.22 -0.47
CA LEU A 91 -25.32 -3.05 0.71
C LEU A 91 -26.70 -3.41 1.27
N THR A 92 -26.92 -4.72 1.45
CA THR A 92 -28.08 -5.28 2.14
C THR A 92 -27.63 -6.20 3.26
N HIS A 93 -28.48 -6.35 4.27
CA HIS A 93 -28.30 -7.33 5.33
C HIS A 93 -29.32 -8.46 5.18
N ARG A 94 -28.87 -9.71 5.34
CA ARG A 94 -29.73 -10.90 5.22
C ARG A 94 -29.29 -11.96 6.21
N GLN A 95 -30.16 -12.91 6.50
CA GLN A 95 -29.77 -14.14 7.19
C GLN A 95 -29.59 -15.26 6.17
N GLU A 96 -28.48 -15.98 6.26
CA GLU A 96 -28.22 -17.15 5.43
C GLU A 96 -27.68 -18.31 6.28
N LYS A 97 -28.02 -19.54 5.90
CA LYS A 97 -27.37 -20.74 6.42
C LYS A 97 -25.98 -20.83 5.80
N LEU A 98 -24.95 -20.79 6.62
CA LEU A 98 -23.57 -21.00 6.20
C LEU A 98 -22.99 -22.20 6.94
N LYS A 99 -22.23 -23.02 6.21
CA LYS A 99 -21.32 -24.00 6.83
C LYS A 99 -20.16 -23.24 7.45
N ILE A 100 -20.00 -23.36 8.75
CA ILE A 100 -18.95 -22.70 9.54
C ILE A 100 -18.06 -23.79 10.13
N GLY A 101 -16.75 -23.68 9.93
CA GLY A 101 -15.76 -24.56 10.55
C GLY A 101 -15.69 -24.33 12.06
N LYS A 102 -15.03 -25.23 12.79
CA LYS A 102 -14.90 -25.15 14.26
C LYS A 102 -14.23 -23.86 14.76
N ASP A 103 -13.42 -23.23 13.91
CA ASP A 103 -12.74 -21.96 14.20
C ASP A 103 -13.66 -20.74 14.04
N GLY A 104 -14.91 -20.91 13.59
CA GLY A 104 -15.83 -19.80 13.30
C GLY A 104 -15.65 -19.20 11.90
N THR A 105 -14.73 -19.72 11.09
CA THR A 105 -14.58 -19.32 9.70
C THR A 105 -15.60 -20.02 8.81
N ARG A 106 -15.94 -19.44 7.66
CA ARG A 106 -16.71 -20.15 6.63
C ARG A 106 -16.01 -21.48 6.33
N ALA A 107 -16.70 -22.60 6.23
CA ALA A 107 -16.06 -23.85 5.83
C ALA A 107 -15.75 -23.82 4.33
N LEU A 108 -14.67 -24.50 3.92
CA LEU A 108 -14.53 -24.88 2.51
C LEU A 108 -15.61 -25.92 2.19
N THR A 109 -16.04 -26.01 0.93
CA THR A 109 -17.22 -26.78 0.50
C THR A 109 -17.20 -28.27 0.87
N ASN A 110 -16.06 -28.81 1.30
CA ASN A 110 -15.81 -30.22 1.57
C ASN A 110 -15.41 -30.52 3.03
N ASP A 111 -15.62 -29.59 3.98
CA ASP A 111 -15.40 -29.91 5.40
C ASP A 111 -16.63 -30.62 5.97
N ASP A 112 -16.56 -31.94 6.05
CA ASP A 112 -17.62 -32.79 6.61
C ASP A 112 -17.91 -32.49 8.10
N ASN A 113 -17.00 -31.78 8.78
CA ASN A 113 -17.16 -31.37 10.18
C ASN A 113 -17.76 -29.97 10.35
N ALA A 114 -18.13 -29.29 9.26
CA ALA A 114 -18.69 -27.95 9.34
C ALA A 114 -20.15 -27.97 9.81
N GLU A 115 -20.48 -27.10 10.76
CA GLU A 115 -21.84 -26.93 11.26
C GLU A 115 -22.59 -25.92 10.39
N GLU A 116 -23.83 -26.22 10.02
CA GLU A 116 -24.70 -25.23 9.36
C GLU A 116 -25.30 -24.29 10.42
N LYS A 117 -24.86 -23.03 10.39
CA LYS A 117 -25.35 -21.99 11.29
C LYS A 117 -26.08 -20.90 10.51
N MET A 118 -27.22 -20.45 11.03
CA MET A 118 -27.86 -19.24 10.56
C MET A 118 -27.03 -18.03 11.00
N MET A 119 -26.51 -17.27 10.04
CA MET A 119 -25.62 -16.14 10.27
C MET A 119 -26.22 -14.88 9.65
N SER A 120 -26.05 -13.74 10.33
CA SER A 120 -26.26 -12.44 9.69
C SER A 120 -25.10 -12.17 8.74
N ILE A 121 -25.41 -11.88 7.48
CA ILE A 121 -24.43 -11.53 6.47
C ILE A 121 -24.75 -10.18 5.85
N ARG A 122 -23.71 -9.53 5.36
CA ARG A 122 -23.80 -8.32 4.53
C ARG A 122 -23.58 -8.74 3.09
N VAL A 123 -24.51 -8.40 2.21
CA VAL A 123 -24.42 -8.67 0.77
C VAL A 123 -24.22 -7.35 0.06
N VAL A 124 -23.07 -7.19 -0.58
CA VAL A 124 -22.76 -6.02 -1.40
C VAL A 124 -22.87 -6.40 -2.86
N GLN A 125 -23.86 -5.84 -3.53
CA GLN A 125 -24.07 -5.98 -4.96
C GLN A 125 -23.49 -4.78 -5.68
N PHE A 126 -22.60 -5.02 -6.63
CA PHE A 126 -22.03 -4.05 -7.53
C PHE A 126 -22.75 -4.13 -8.87
N LYS A 127 -23.06 -2.99 -9.48
CA LYS A 127 -23.67 -2.92 -10.81
C LYS A 127 -23.04 -1.78 -11.62
N ASN A 128 -22.57 -2.08 -12.83
CA ASN A 128 -22.08 -1.06 -13.76
C ASN A 128 -23.17 -0.62 -14.75
N LYS A 129 -22.85 0.36 -15.60
CA LYS A 129 -23.73 0.90 -16.63
C LYS A 129 -24.26 -0.13 -17.64
N SER A 130 -23.47 -1.15 -17.93
CA SER A 130 -23.81 -2.23 -18.87
C SER A 130 -24.74 -3.26 -18.24
N GLY A 131 -25.08 -3.11 -16.97
CA GLY A 131 -25.92 -4.06 -16.23
C GLY A 131 -25.16 -5.26 -15.68
N HIS A 132 -23.84 -5.35 -15.87
CA HIS A 132 -23.03 -6.40 -15.27
C HIS A 132 -23.01 -6.24 -13.76
N THR A 133 -23.09 -7.37 -13.05
CA THR A 133 -23.11 -7.41 -11.59
C THR A 133 -22.00 -8.28 -11.01
N ALA A 134 -21.47 -7.86 -9.86
CA ALA A 134 -20.67 -8.69 -8.98
C ALA A 134 -21.31 -8.67 -7.58
N THR A 135 -21.26 -9.77 -6.84
CA THR A 135 -21.85 -9.90 -5.51
C THR A 135 -20.84 -10.42 -4.52
N ILE A 136 -20.53 -9.62 -3.50
CA ILE A 136 -19.66 -10.02 -2.39
C ILE A 136 -20.52 -10.26 -1.14
N LYS A 137 -20.39 -11.45 -0.57
CA LYS A 137 -20.99 -11.80 0.72
C LYS A 137 -19.93 -11.63 1.80
N LEU A 138 -20.24 -10.83 2.80
CA LEU A 138 -19.38 -10.49 3.92
C LEU A 138 -19.96 -11.09 5.20
N LEU A 139 -19.12 -11.78 5.96
CA LEU A 139 -19.37 -12.06 7.36
C LEU A 139 -19.32 -10.78 8.17
N GLU A 140 -19.79 -10.83 9.42
CA GLU A 140 -19.82 -9.67 10.31
C GLU A 140 -18.44 -9.02 10.47
N ASN A 141 -17.38 -9.84 10.54
CA ASN A 141 -16.01 -9.38 10.75
C ASN A 141 -15.22 -9.09 9.47
N ASP A 142 -15.78 -9.37 8.29
CA ASP A 142 -15.13 -8.98 7.03
C ASP A 142 -15.18 -7.45 6.86
N THR A 143 -14.28 -6.87 6.07
CA THR A 143 -14.28 -5.43 5.82
C THR A 143 -14.02 -5.11 4.35
N PHE A 144 -14.56 -3.97 3.93
CA PHE A 144 -14.08 -3.26 2.75
C PHE A 144 -13.24 -2.11 3.24
N ASN A 145 -12.07 -1.92 2.63
CA ASN A 145 -11.25 -0.73 2.85
C ASN A 145 -11.21 0.08 1.55
N ILE A 146 -11.14 1.41 1.67
CA ILE A 146 -10.83 2.24 0.51
C ILE A 146 -9.38 1.94 0.10
N ASN A 147 -9.20 1.57 -1.16
CA ASN A 147 -7.88 1.43 -1.76
C ASN A 147 -7.70 2.46 -2.85
N TYR A 148 -6.51 3.04 -2.89
CA TYR A 148 -6.08 3.84 -4.01
C TYR A 148 -5.43 2.93 -5.03
N ARG A 149 -5.72 3.17 -6.31
CA ARG A 149 -5.02 2.48 -7.38
C ARG A 149 -3.97 3.41 -7.96
N GLY A 150 -2.72 2.95 -7.97
CA GLY A 150 -1.66 3.61 -8.72
C GLY A 150 -1.95 3.59 -10.21
N THR A 151 -1.23 4.41 -10.98
CA THR A 151 -1.33 4.44 -12.45
C THR A 151 -1.09 3.04 -13.02
N LEU A 152 -0.11 2.35 -12.43
CA LEU A 152 0.23 0.97 -12.70
C LEU A 152 -0.97 0.04 -12.65
N ASP A 153 -1.69 0.05 -11.52
CA ASP A 153 -2.85 -0.81 -11.32
C ASP A 153 -4.00 -0.52 -12.28
N LEU A 154 -4.14 0.71 -12.73
CA LEU A 154 -5.15 1.13 -13.71
C LEU A 154 -4.78 0.74 -15.15
N THR A 155 -3.48 0.63 -15.45
CA THR A 155 -2.96 0.26 -16.78
C THR A 155 -2.80 -1.24 -16.98
N LYS A 156 -2.83 -2.04 -15.91
CA LYS A 156 -2.74 -3.51 -15.99
C LYS A 156 -3.91 -4.05 -16.80
N GLU A 157 -3.64 -4.46 -18.04
CA GLU A 157 -4.57 -5.29 -18.79
C GLU A 157 -4.60 -6.71 -18.25
N GLU A 158 -5.73 -7.38 -18.47
CA GLU A 158 -6.06 -8.75 -18.04
C GLU A 158 -4.79 -9.55 -17.74
N GLU A 159 -4.41 -9.61 -16.46
CA GLU A 159 -3.57 -10.69 -15.99
C GLU A 159 -4.26 -11.94 -16.52
N LYS A 160 -3.58 -12.67 -17.43
CA LYS A 160 -3.95 -14.04 -17.74
C LYS A 160 -4.04 -14.70 -16.39
N VAL A 161 -5.28 -14.87 -15.92
CA VAL A 161 -5.57 -15.37 -14.59
C VAL A 161 -4.82 -16.67 -14.52
N GLY A 162 -3.70 -16.68 -13.77
CA GLY A 162 -2.94 -17.90 -13.57
C GLY A 162 -3.93 -18.96 -13.14
N GLU A 163 -3.79 -20.17 -13.70
CA GLU A 163 -4.77 -21.25 -13.53
C GLU A 163 -5.34 -21.23 -12.11
N PRO A 164 -6.68 -21.17 -11.96
CA PRO A 164 -7.30 -20.90 -10.68
C PRO A 164 -6.79 -21.90 -9.65
N ARG A 165 -5.93 -21.45 -8.73
CA ARG A 165 -5.48 -22.22 -7.57
C ARG A 165 -6.73 -22.54 -6.76
N ASN A 166 -7.35 -23.69 -7.02
CA ASN A 166 -8.60 -24.19 -6.44
C ASN A 166 -9.72 -23.13 -6.32
N LYS A 167 -10.76 -23.23 -7.17
CA LYS A 167 -11.94 -22.34 -7.19
C LYS A 167 -12.61 -22.24 -5.81
N ILE A 168 -12.18 -21.28 -4.99
CA ILE A 168 -12.98 -20.79 -3.86
C ILE A 168 -14.07 -19.93 -4.49
N PRO A 169 -15.37 -20.16 -4.21
CA PRO A 169 -16.48 -19.40 -4.84
C PRO A 169 -16.33 -17.88 -4.73
N ASP A 170 -15.73 -17.41 -3.64
CA ASP A 170 -15.49 -15.97 -3.41
C ASP A 170 -14.44 -15.37 -4.35
N TYR A 171 -13.62 -16.19 -5.01
CA TYR A 171 -12.58 -15.74 -5.94
C TYR A 171 -13.15 -15.26 -7.28
N GLU A 172 -14.19 -15.92 -7.80
CA GLU A 172 -14.81 -15.54 -9.08
C GLU A 172 -15.49 -14.17 -8.97
N GLU A 173 -16.28 -13.95 -7.92
CA GLU A 173 -16.95 -12.67 -7.68
C GLU A 173 -15.96 -11.55 -7.37
N ASN A 174 -14.87 -11.84 -6.64
CA ASN A 174 -13.78 -10.88 -6.46
C ASN A 174 -13.10 -10.53 -7.79
N THR A 175 -12.92 -11.50 -8.69
CA THR A 175 -12.38 -11.26 -10.03
C THR A 175 -13.32 -10.37 -10.85
N LYS A 176 -14.63 -10.66 -10.85
CA LYS A 176 -15.65 -9.80 -11.49
C LYS A 176 -15.61 -8.39 -10.92
N LEU A 177 -15.56 -8.25 -9.59
CA LEU A 177 -15.45 -6.96 -8.92
C LEU A 177 -14.17 -6.21 -9.33
N ARG A 178 -13.01 -6.89 -9.31
CA ARG A 178 -11.72 -6.29 -9.72
C ARG A 178 -11.77 -5.80 -11.16
N ASN A 179 -12.38 -6.56 -12.06
CA ASN A 179 -12.57 -6.18 -13.46
C ASN A 179 -13.52 -4.98 -13.59
N MET A 180 -14.63 -4.95 -12.85
CA MET A 180 -15.56 -3.82 -12.82
C MET A 180 -14.90 -2.54 -12.30
N LEU A 181 -14.05 -2.67 -11.27
CA LEU A 181 -13.36 -1.54 -10.64
C LEU A 181 -11.99 -1.25 -11.28
N ARG A 182 -11.61 -1.92 -12.37
CA ARG A 182 -10.28 -1.75 -13.00
C ARG A 182 -10.03 -0.32 -13.44
N GLN A 183 -11.08 0.37 -13.87
CA GLN A 183 -11.04 1.76 -14.30
C GLN A 183 -11.59 2.71 -13.22
N CYS A 184 -11.46 2.32 -11.95
CA CYS A 184 -11.81 3.17 -10.82
C CYS A 184 -10.52 3.59 -10.10
N PRO A 185 -10.22 4.90 -10.02
CA PRO A 185 -9.01 5.37 -9.34
C PRO A 185 -9.06 5.16 -7.82
N LEU A 186 -10.29 5.10 -7.28
CA LEU A 186 -10.62 4.71 -5.93
C LEU A 186 -11.41 3.40 -6.00
N GLY A 187 -10.89 2.35 -5.39
CA GLY A 187 -11.52 1.04 -5.36
C GLY A 187 -11.87 0.62 -3.95
N LEU A 188 -12.73 -0.40 -3.84
CA LEU A 188 -12.93 -1.11 -2.60
C LEU A 188 -12.04 -2.36 -2.61
N ARG A 189 -11.19 -2.51 -1.59
CA ARG A 189 -10.47 -3.74 -1.34
C ARG A 189 -11.22 -4.56 -0.31
N TYR A 190 -11.66 -5.74 -0.72
CA TYR A 190 -12.22 -6.72 0.19
C TYR A 190 -11.11 -7.37 1.00
N GLN A 191 -11.24 -7.34 2.33
CA GLN A 191 -10.38 -8.04 3.26
C GLN A 191 -11.21 -9.01 4.09
N SER A 192 -10.97 -10.30 3.88
CA SER A 192 -11.63 -11.35 4.65
C SER A 192 -11.09 -11.36 6.08
N SER A 193 -11.98 -11.50 7.06
CA SER A 193 -11.68 -11.79 8.45
C SER A 193 -10.73 -12.98 8.62
N ARG A 194 -10.70 -13.96 7.70
CA ARG A 194 -9.73 -15.05 7.74
C ARG A 194 -8.27 -14.58 7.70
N SER A 195 -7.99 -13.45 7.02
CA SER A 195 -6.65 -12.84 7.06
C SER A 195 -6.30 -12.24 8.43
N HIS A 196 -7.31 -11.85 9.20
CA HIS A 196 -7.19 -11.37 10.58
C HIS A 196 -7.31 -12.50 11.63
N MET A 197 -7.79 -13.69 11.26
CA MET A 197 -7.95 -14.86 12.14
C MET A 197 -6.67 -15.67 12.33
N TYR A 198 -5.52 -15.16 11.90
CA TYR A 198 -4.33 -15.33 12.74
C TYR A 198 -4.56 -14.52 14.02
N ASN A 199 -5.39 -15.07 14.90
CA ASN A 199 -5.76 -14.49 16.18
C ASN A 199 -4.45 -14.20 16.94
N PRO A 200 -3.97 -12.94 16.99
CA PRO A 200 -2.77 -12.61 17.73
C PRO A 200 -3.08 -12.49 19.22
N GLU A 201 -4.32 -12.77 19.65
CA GLU A 201 -4.62 -12.93 21.07
C GLU A 201 -3.64 -13.95 21.66
N GLU A 202 -2.74 -13.37 22.46
CA GLU A 202 -1.98 -13.99 23.54
C GLU A 202 -0.91 -15.02 23.16
N LYS A 203 -0.14 -14.80 22.09
CA LYS A 203 1.19 -15.44 22.06
C LYS A 203 2.18 -14.81 23.04
N ILE A 204 2.06 -13.50 23.28
CA ILE A 204 2.94 -12.76 24.18
C ILE A 204 2.12 -12.06 25.27
N SER A 205 2.49 -12.32 26.52
CA SER A 205 1.90 -11.65 27.69
C SER A 205 2.12 -10.13 27.62
N SER A 206 1.35 -9.35 28.39
CA SER A 206 1.57 -7.91 28.51
C SER A 206 2.99 -7.59 29.00
N GLU A 207 3.45 -8.33 30.01
CA GLU A 207 4.77 -8.16 30.63
C GLU A 207 5.92 -8.48 29.65
N ASP A 208 5.81 -9.56 28.89
CA ASP A 208 6.86 -9.94 27.93
C ASP A 208 6.91 -8.98 26.75
N LEU A 209 5.77 -8.42 26.33
CA LEU A 209 5.77 -7.38 25.32
C LEU A 209 6.41 -6.08 25.84
N GLU A 210 6.14 -5.68 27.07
CA GLU A 210 6.78 -4.50 27.68
C GLU A 210 8.30 -4.67 27.78
N LYS A 211 8.77 -5.83 28.24
CA LYS A 211 10.21 -6.18 28.23
C LYS A 211 10.79 -6.13 26.81
N SER A 212 10.05 -6.66 25.84
CA SER A 212 10.46 -6.66 24.44
C SER A 212 10.55 -5.24 23.87
N ILE A 213 9.57 -4.39 24.16
CA ILE A 213 9.55 -2.97 23.77
C ILE A 213 10.77 -2.23 24.31
N LEU A 214 11.13 -2.42 25.59
CA LEU A 214 12.33 -1.80 26.17
C LEU A 214 13.60 -2.24 25.43
N ARG A 215 13.72 -3.55 25.17
CA ARG A 215 14.85 -4.12 24.43
C ARG A 215 14.91 -3.57 22.99
N TRP A 216 13.80 -3.55 22.27
CA TRP A 216 13.72 -3.05 20.89
C TRP A 216 14.01 -1.55 20.82
N THR A 217 13.55 -0.78 21.81
CA THR A 217 13.85 0.65 21.92
C THR A 217 15.34 0.89 22.10
N ALA A 218 15.99 0.14 23.00
CA ALA A 218 17.43 0.23 23.22
C ALA A 218 18.20 -0.19 21.96
N ALA A 219 17.82 -1.29 21.32
CA ALA A 219 18.42 -1.77 20.09
C ALA A 219 18.31 -0.76 18.95
N TRP A 220 17.13 -0.16 18.75
CA TRP A 220 16.92 0.90 17.75
C TRP A 220 17.82 2.11 18.01
N LYS A 221 17.80 2.64 19.24
CA LYS A 221 18.59 3.82 19.62
C LYS A 221 20.10 3.60 19.51
N GLY A 222 20.57 2.38 19.72
CA GLY A 222 21.98 2.00 19.55
C GLY A 222 22.33 1.54 18.13
N SER A 223 21.39 1.56 17.19
CA SER A 223 21.63 1.09 15.82
C SER A 223 22.28 2.15 14.95
N GLY A 224 23.20 1.73 14.09
CA GLY A 224 23.82 2.62 13.10
C GLY A 224 22.81 3.23 12.12
N ILE A 225 21.67 2.58 11.88
CA ILE A 225 20.61 3.14 11.03
C ILE A 225 19.95 4.35 11.69
N CYS A 226 19.63 4.26 12.99
CA CYS A 226 19.10 5.40 13.74
C CYS A 226 20.06 6.60 13.64
N ASP A 227 21.36 6.36 13.80
CA ASP A 227 22.39 7.40 13.65
C ASP A 227 22.44 8.00 12.23
N ILE A 228 22.40 7.16 11.19
CA ILE A 228 22.39 7.61 9.79
C ILE A 228 21.19 8.51 9.52
N ILE A 229 19.99 8.13 9.98
CA ILE A 229 18.76 8.91 9.79
C ILE A 229 18.86 10.23 10.52
N VAL A 230 19.24 10.21 11.80
CA VAL A 230 19.38 11.42 12.62
C VAL A 230 20.37 12.40 11.97
N LYS A 231 21.54 11.90 11.56
CA LYS A 231 22.57 12.70 10.91
C LYS A 231 22.09 13.27 9.57
N THR A 232 21.45 12.45 8.75
CA THR A 232 20.97 12.84 7.42
C THR A 232 19.89 13.90 7.52
N LEU A 233 18.91 13.73 8.39
CA LEU A 233 17.84 14.70 8.60
C LEU A 233 18.39 16.02 9.15
N LYS A 234 19.25 15.99 10.17
CA LYS A 234 19.89 17.19 10.72
C LYS A 234 20.66 17.97 9.65
N ALA A 235 21.45 17.28 8.83
CA ALA A 235 22.25 17.91 7.79
C ALA A 235 21.43 18.54 6.65
N ASN A 236 20.15 18.16 6.51
CA ASN A 236 19.31 18.64 5.42
C ASN A 236 18.10 19.47 5.88
N ALA A 237 17.84 19.55 7.19
CA ALA A 237 16.65 20.16 7.78
C ALA A 237 16.39 21.60 7.33
N GLU A 238 17.45 22.40 7.14
CA GLU A 238 17.37 23.79 6.67
C GLU A 238 17.08 23.92 5.16
N THR A 239 17.47 22.92 4.37
CA THR A 239 17.38 22.95 2.89
C THR A 239 16.17 22.22 2.34
N MET A 240 15.36 21.63 3.22
CA MET A 240 14.16 20.90 2.86
C MET A 240 12.90 21.66 3.29
N PRO A 241 11.74 21.39 2.68
CA PRO A 241 10.48 21.98 3.11
C PRO A 241 10.20 21.69 4.57
N ARG A 242 9.49 22.62 5.21
CA ARG A 242 9.04 22.43 6.59
C ARG A 242 8.09 21.25 6.70
N ILE A 243 8.28 20.45 7.74
CA ILE A 243 7.46 19.26 8.00
C ILE A 243 6.63 19.52 9.24
N ASN A 244 5.30 19.47 9.09
CA ASN A 244 4.37 19.60 10.22
C ASN A 244 3.79 18.24 10.66
N ARG A 245 3.99 17.19 9.86
CA ARG A 245 3.53 15.85 10.18
C ARG A 245 4.32 14.76 9.45
N VAL A 246 4.37 13.60 10.09
CA VAL A 246 4.80 12.33 9.52
C VAL A 246 3.56 11.47 9.34
N VAL A 247 3.33 10.91 8.15
CA VAL A 247 2.24 9.98 7.88
C VAL A 247 2.83 8.63 7.47
N CYS A 248 2.49 7.58 8.20
CA CYS A 248 3.01 6.24 8.02
C CYS A 248 1.93 5.31 7.46
N PHE A 249 2.29 4.48 6.49
CA PHE A 249 1.40 3.47 5.91
C PHE A 249 2.02 2.08 6.03
N GLY A 250 1.24 1.11 6.51
CA GLY A 250 1.62 -0.29 6.43
C GLY A 250 2.82 -0.69 7.30
N LEU A 251 2.96 -0.12 8.50
CA LEU A 251 4.07 -0.43 9.41
C LEU A 251 3.87 -1.72 10.23
N GLY A 252 2.74 -2.40 10.04
CA GLY A 252 2.43 -3.71 10.59
C GLY A 252 1.98 -3.71 12.05
N CYS A 253 1.36 -4.82 12.46
CA CYS A 253 0.91 -5.06 13.83
C CYS A 253 2.10 -5.28 14.80
N LEU A 254 2.05 -4.60 15.96
CA LEU A 254 3.12 -4.66 16.98
C LEU A 254 3.20 -5.99 17.73
N ASN A 255 2.14 -6.79 17.68
CA ASN A 255 2.02 -8.03 18.45
C ASN A 255 2.45 -9.28 17.65
N ARG A 256 2.90 -9.12 16.40
CA ARG A 256 3.38 -10.26 15.63
C ARG A 256 4.79 -10.62 16.10
N ASP A 257 4.89 -11.75 16.79
CA ASP A 257 6.13 -12.51 16.85
C ASP A 257 6.35 -13.15 15.46
N SER A 258 6.85 -12.34 14.53
CA SER A 258 7.20 -12.82 13.20
C SER A 258 8.46 -13.67 13.30
N LYS A 259 8.47 -14.81 12.60
CA LYS A 259 9.69 -15.60 12.37
C LYS A 259 10.81 -14.75 11.74
N ASP A 260 10.44 -13.67 11.07
CA ASP A 260 11.33 -12.71 10.40
C ASP A 260 12.00 -11.72 11.38
N GLY A 261 11.78 -11.86 12.69
CA GLY A 261 12.46 -11.10 13.74
C GLY A 261 11.47 -10.45 14.72
N PRO A 262 11.58 -10.73 16.03
CA PRO A 262 10.69 -10.10 17.02
C PRO A 262 10.95 -8.59 17.08
N GLY A 263 9.92 -7.78 16.85
CA GLY A 263 9.94 -6.32 17.09
C GLY A 263 10.08 -5.42 15.88
N MET A 264 10.15 -5.99 14.67
CA MET A 264 10.33 -5.24 13.43
C MET A 264 9.30 -4.12 13.24
N CYS A 265 8.01 -4.46 13.29
CA CYS A 265 6.93 -3.46 13.18
C CYS A 265 7.15 -2.34 14.20
N TYR A 266 7.47 -2.68 15.45
CA TYR A 266 7.70 -1.67 16.49
C TYR A 266 8.88 -0.75 16.18
N VAL A 267 9.99 -1.29 15.65
CA VAL A 267 11.16 -0.49 15.24
C VAL A 267 10.81 0.47 14.11
N GLN A 268 9.97 0.08 13.15
CA GLN A 268 9.51 1.00 12.09
C GLN A 268 8.77 2.22 12.68
N HIS A 269 7.96 2.02 13.72
CA HIS A 269 7.29 3.13 14.42
C HIS A 269 8.25 3.98 15.23
N LEU A 270 9.27 3.39 15.86
CA LEU A 270 10.35 4.14 16.50
C LEU A 270 11.12 4.99 15.49
N ALA A 271 11.28 4.51 14.27
CA ALA A 271 11.92 5.28 13.20
C ALA A 271 11.08 6.49 12.79
N ALA A 272 9.74 6.34 12.68
CA ALA A 272 8.83 7.47 12.46
C ALA A 272 8.89 8.50 13.61
N ALA A 273 8.93 8.05 14.87
CA ALA A 273 9.12 8.92 16.02
C ALA A 273 10.49 9.63 15.99
N THR A 274 11.53 8.93 15.55
CA THR A 274 12.89 9.50 15.40
C THR A 274 12.92 10.59 14.33
N ILE A 275 12.23 10.40 13.20
CA ILE A 275 12.07 11.43 12.16
C ILE A 275 11.40 12.68 12.74
N ARG A 276 10.27 12.50 13.44
CA ARG A 276 9.56 13.59 14.14
C ARG A 276 10.49 14.36 15.06
N ASP A 277 11.11 13.68 16.02
CA ASP A 277 11.91 14.32 17.07
C ASP A 277 13.14 15.02 16.49
N THR A 278 13.77 14.42 15.47
CA THR A 278 14.92 14.99 14.79
C THR A 278 14.55 16.26 14.03
N LEU A 279 13.52 16.21 13.21
CA LEU A 279 13.11 17.36 12.39
C LEU A 279 12.52 18.47 13.25
N GLN A 280 11.75 18.15 14.28
CA GLN A 280 11.20 19.15 15.20
C GLN A 280 12.31 19.94 15.92
N THR A 281 13.45 19.31 16.17
CA THR A 281 14.62 19.98 16.77
C THR A 281 15.48 20.71 15.74
N ALA A 282 15.65 20.13 14.55
CA ALA A 282 16.61 20.60 13.56
C ALA A 282 16.04 21.66 12.60
N GLN A 283 14.73 21.69 12.39
CA GLN A 283 14.09 22.70 11.56
C GLN A 283 13.96 24.02 12.34
N PRO A 284 14.38 25.17 11.79
CA PRO A 284 14.31 26.46 12.49
C PRO A 284 12.90 26.80 13.01
N ASN A 285 12.77 27.28 14.24
CA ASN A 285 11.50 27.77 14.79
C ASN A 285 11.22 29.18 14.24
N ASP A 286 10.48 29.28 13.14
CA ASP A 286 9.98 30.55 12.61
C ASP A 286 8.55 30.84 13.08
N GLN A 287 8.19 32.14 13.12
CA GLN A 287 6.84 32.59 13.46
C GLN A 287 5.87 32.17 12.34
N GLY A 288 5.33 30.96 12.41
CA GLY A 288 4.30 30.49 11.48
C GLY A 288 4.27 28.98 11.27
N HIS A 289 5.36 28.27 11.58
CA HIS A 289 5.35 26.82 11.52
C HIS A 289 4.96 26.21 12.88
N PRO A 290 4.13 25.15 12.93
CA PRO A 290 3.87 24.47 14.18
C PRO A 290 5.19 23.96 14.78
N ASN A 291 5.43 24.29 16.05
CA ASN A 291 6.57 23.77 16.82
C ASN A 291 6.45 22.26 17.10
N VAL A 292 5.35 21.63 16.71
CA VAL A 292 5.02 20.24 17.00
C VAL A 292 4.79 19.52 15.69
N ILE A 293 5.61 18.51 15.42
CA ILE A 293 5.41 17.59 14.31
C ILE A 293 4.55 16.44 14.82
N GLU A 294 3.41 16.21 14.20
CA GLU A 294 2.56 15.06 14.55
C GLU A 294 3.01 13.80 13.82
N VAL A 295 2.80 12.62 14.40
CA VAL A 295 2.98 11.34 13.69
C VAL A 295 1.64 10.64 13.63
N HIS A 296 1.20 10.34 12.42
CA HIS A 296 -0.01 9.58 12.12
C HIS A 296 0.37 8.25 11.50
N ALA A 297 -0.21 7.16 11.97
CA ALA A 297 0.09 5.82 11.46
C ALA A 297 -1.21 5.10 11.04
N GLN A 298 -1.19 4.55 9.83
CA GLN A 298 -2.31 3.85 9.22
C GLN A 298 -1.90 2.41 8.89
N ASP A 299 -2.53 1.46 9.55
CA ASP A 299 -2.40 0.04 9.24
C ASP A 299 -3.71 -0.70 9.54
N PRO A 300 -4.25 -1.49 8.59
CA PRO A 300 -5.47 -2.26 8.82
C PRO A 300 -5.30 -3.38 9.86
N GLU A 301 -4.07 -3.74 10.23
CA GLU A 301 -3.79 -4.79 11.21
C GLU A 301 -3.63 -4.27 12.65
N TYR A 302 -3.78 -2.96 12.91
CA TYR A 302 -3.68 -2.43 14.27
C TYR A 302 -4.83 -2.92 15.18
N THR A 303 -4.47 -3.69 16.19
CA THR A 303 -5.35 -4.09 17.29
C THR A 303 -5.51 -2.96 18.32
N PRO A 304 -6.52 -2.99 19.21
CA PRO A 304 -6.64 -2.04 20.33
C PRO A 304 -5.35 -1.93 21.18
N ARG A 305 -4.67 -3.06 21.39
CA ARG A 305 -3.38 -3.12 22.08
C ARG A 305 -2.28 -2.38 21.30
N CYS A 306 -2.21 -2.51 19.97
CA CYS A 306 -1.28 -1.74 19.16
C CYS A 306 -1.51 -0.23 19.30
N LYS A 307 -2.77 0.21 19.21
CA LYS A 307 -3.15 1.62 19.32
C LYS A 307 -2.69 2.23 20.66
N GLY A 308 -2.95 1.54 21.77
CA GLY A 308 -2.49 2.00 23.09
C GLY A 308 -0.96 2.05 23.24
N LEU A 309 -0.21 1.17 22.56
CA LEU A 309 1.26 1.22 22.56
C LEU A 309 1.81 2.35 21.69
N LEU A 310 1.19 2.62 20.55
CA LEU A 310 1.56 3.72 19.65
C LEU A 310 1.29 5.09 20.30
N GLU A 311 0.18 5.20 21.04
CA GLU A 311 -0.14 6.40 21.81
C GLU A 311 0.96 6.73 22.85
N LYS A 312 1.52 5.70 23.53
CA LYS A 312 2.63 5.88 24.50
C LYS A 312 3.90 6.48 23.88
N ILE A 313 4.10 6.37 22.57
CA ILE A 313 5.23 6.99 21.84
C ILE A 313 4.80 8.20 20.99
N ASN A 314 3.64 8.78 21.31
CA ASN A 314 3.04 9.94 20.67
C ASN A 314 2.79 9.74 19.16
N ILE A 315 2.29 8.56 18.79
CA ILE A 315 1.84 8.24 17.44
C ILE A 315 0.32 8.07 17.45
N LYS A 316 -0.38 8.90 16.66
CA LYS A 316 -1.83 8.82 16.47
C LYS A 316 -2.15 7.77 15.43
N THR A 317 -2.95 6.76 15.77
CA THR A 317 -3.44 5.81 14.77
C THR A 317 -4.66 6.39 14.05
N VAL A 318 -4.70 6.27 12.72
CA VAL A 318 -5.83 6.73 11.89
C VAL A 318 -6.55 5.55 11.25
N ASN A 319 -7.78 5.78 10.80
CA ASN A 319 -8.65 4.73 10.27
C ASN A 319 -8.19 4.26 8.88
N ALA A 320 -7.61 3.05 8.82
CA ALA A 320 -7.17 2.43 7.58
C ALA A 320 -8.33 2.07 6.64
N THR A 321 -9.51 1.79 7.17
CA THR A 321 -10.71 1.46 6.38
C THR A 321 -11.19 2.65 5.57
N LEU A 322 -11.14 3.85 6.18
CA LEU A 322 -11.47 5.11 5.51
C LEU A 322 -10.25 5.73 4.79
N ALA A 323 -9.08 5.10 4.88
CA ALA A 323 -7.82 5.64 4.38
C ALA A 323 -7.56 7.09 4.85
N GLU A 324 -7.87 7.39 6.12
CA GLU A 324 -7.74 8.72 6.73
C GLU A 324 -6.34 9.32 6.59
N GLY A 325 -5.29 8.50 6.66
CA GLY A 325 -3.90 8.93 6.51
C GLY A 325 -3.66 9.65 5.19
N MET A 326 -4.32 9.24 4.11
CA MET A 326 -4.18 9.91 2.80
C MET A 326 -4.79 11.32 2.81
N THR A 327 -5.83 11.57 3.60
CA THR A 327 -6.42 12.92 3.74
C THR A 327 -5.47 13.90 4.43
N LEU A 328 -4.54 13.38 5.24
CA LEU A 328 -3.57 14.17 5.99
C LEU A 328 -2.38 14.59 5.14
N ILE A 329 -2.17 13.98 3.97
CA ILE A 329 -1.01 14.29 3.14
C ILE A 329 -1.19 15.67 2.49
N ASP A 330 -0.13 16.48 2.60
CA ASP A 330 0.08 17.73 1.88
C ASP A 330 1.57 17.92 1.56
N LYS A 331 1.92 19.07 0.96
CA LYS A 331 3.31 19.39 0.59
C LYS A 331 4.26 19.56 1.79
N ASN A 332 3.77 19.59 3.03
CA ASN A 332 4.53 19.71 4.28
C ASN A 332 4.52 18.40 5.07
N THR A 333 4.19 17.30 4.41
CA THR A 333 4.14 15.97 5.02
C THR A 333 5.42 15.19 4.71
N PHE A 334 5.94 14.49 5.71
CA PHE A 334 6.90 13.41 5.51
C PHE A 334 6.14 12.08 5.46
N VAL A 335 6.35 11.27 4.43
CA VAL A 335 5.69 9.97 4.30
C VAL A 335 6.65 8.84 4.58
N MET A 336 6.22 7.85 5.35
CA MET A 336 7.00 6.64 5.60
C MET A 336 6.19 5.39 5.25
N THR A 337 6.79 4.47 4.50
CA THR A 337 6.21 3.14 4.27
C THR A 337 7.31 2.12 3.99
N MET A 338 7.23 0.96 4.63
CA MET A 338 8.28 -0.07 4.57
C MET A 338 7.79 -1.38 3.92
N THR A 339 6.59 -1.39 3.36
CA THR A 339 5.94 -2.56 2.73
C THR A 339 5.00 -2.19 1.60
N SER A 340 4.81 -0.90 1.30
CA SER A 340 3.77 -0.50 0.36
C SER A 340 4.24 -0.49 -1.07
N ASP A 341 3.38 -1.06 -1.90
CA ASP A 341 3.42 -1.04 -3.34
C ASP A 341 3.26 0.39 -3.90
N PRO A 342 3.50 0.58 -5.21
CA PRO A 342 3.18 1.81 -5.94
C PRO A 342 1.76 2.35 -5.71
N ASP A 343 0.84 1.51 -5.24
CA ASP A 343 -0.50 1.84 -4.75
C ASP A 343 -0.55 2.90 -3.66
N ILE A 344 0.55 3.14 -2.92
CA ILE A 344 0.63 4.23 -1.94
C ILE A 344 1.44 5.41 -2.50
N PHE A 345 2.55 5.14 -3.19
CA PHE A 345 3.46 6.19 -3.68
C PHE A 345 2.82 7.14 -4.69
N ASP A 346 2.17 6.58 -5.70
CA ASP A 346 1.53 7.37 -6.75
C ASP A 346 0.47 8.31 -6.16
N PRO A 347 -0.46 7.84 -5.30
CA PRO A 347 -1.39 8.69 -4.57
C PRO A 347 -0.75 9.77 -3.73
N VAL A 348 0.30 9.44 -2.97
CA VAL A 348 1.01 10.40 -2.12
C VAL A 348 1.52 11.59 -2.94
N VAL A 349 2.19 11.32 -4.06
CA VAL A 349 2.69 12.37 -4.96
C VAL A 349 1.55 13.12 -5.62
N VAL A 350 0.52 12.40 -6.10
CA VAL A 350 -0.67 12.99 -6.73
C VAL A 350 -1.39 13.98 -5.80
N LEU A 351 -1.55 13.64 -4.53
CA LEU A 351 -2.20 14.49 -3.52
C LEU A 351 -1.39 15.73 -3.14
N THR A 352 -0.13 15.80 -3.57
CA THR A 352 0.82 16.84 -3.20
C THR A 352 1.43 17.56 -4.40
N LEU A 353 0.84 17.38 -5.58
CA LEU A 353 1.27 18.09 -6.79
C LEU A 353 1.11 19.62 -6.64
N PRO A 354 1.96 20.40 -7.36
CA PRO A 354 3.04 19.92 -8.23
C PRO A 354 4.32 19.48 -7.49
N GLU A 355 4.46 19.80 -6.20
CA GLU A 355 5.77 19.72 -5.53
C GLU A 355 6.08 18.36 -4.88
N GLY A 356 5.09 17.48 -4.65
CA GLY A 356 5.26 16.22 -3.92
C GLY A 356 5.24 16.36 -2.39
N PRO A 357 5.45 15.28 -1.60
CA PRO A 357 5.64 15.40 -0.17
C PRO A 357 7.01 16.02 0.17
N ALA A 358 7.16 16.56 1.39
CA ALA A 358 8.41 17.18 1.84
C ALA A 358 9.55 16.17 1.99
N GLY A 359 9.21 14.94 2.37
CA GLY A 359 10.12 13.82 2.38
C GLY A 359 9.37 12.50 2.25
N LEU A 360 10.08 11.47 1.81
CA LEU A 360 9.59 10.11 1.69
C LEU A 360 10.68 9.16 2.16
N TRP A 361 10.33 8.15 2.95
CA TRP A 361 11.21 7.01 3.18
C TRP A 361 10.46 5.73 2.81
N SER A 362 11.05 4.99 1.87
CA SER A 362 10.48 3.77 1.34
C SER A 362 11.52 2.72 0.97
N TYR A 363 11.08 1.59 0.42
CA TYR A 363 11.96 0.77 -0.41
C TYR A 363 12.61 1.62 -1.50
N LYS A 364 13.80 1.18 -1.89
CA LYS A 364 14.48 1.71 -3.05
C LYS A 364 13.60 1.50 -4.28
N ILE A 365 13.34 2.60 -4.97
CA ILE A 365 12.58 2.61 -6.21
C ILE A 365 13.60 2.51 -7.34
N THR A 366 13.49 1.45 -8.13
CA THR A 366 14.52 1.04 -9.09
C THR A 366 14.15 1.39 -10.52
N GLY A 367 12.88 1.71 -10.81
CA GLY A 367 12.48 2.04 -12.16
C GLY A 367 11.20 2.85 -12.29
N ASN A 368 10.99 3.27 -13.54
CA ASN A 368 9.84 4.02 -14.02
C ASN A 368 9.07 3.17 -15.02
N VAL A 369 7.77 2.94 -14.81
CA VAL A 369 7.00 2.02 -15.67
C VAL A 369 6.90 2.52 -17.10
N GLU A 370 6.79 3.83 -17.30
CA GLU A 370 6.70 4.43 -18.62
C GLU A 370 7.99 4.19 -19.42
N ASP A 371 9.16 4.23 -18.75
CA ASP A 371 10.46 3.93 -19.36
C ASP A 371 10.69 2.41 -19.53
N LEU A 372 10.22 1.59 -18.58
CA LEU A 372 10.32 0.13 -18.60
C LEU A 372 9.56 -0.54 -19.74
N SER A 373 8.73 0.19 -20.48
CA SER A 373 8.16 -0.28 -21.74
C SER A 373 9.24 -0.74 -22.74
N THR A 374 10.46 -0.21 -22.64
CA THR A 374 11.63 -0.66 -23.41
C THR A 374 12.41 -1.80 -22.75
N VAL A 375 12.57 -1.80 -21.42
CA VAL A 375 13.38 -2.80 -20.68
C VAL A 375 12.65 -4.12 -20.42
N ILE A 376 11.33 -4.09 -20.17
CA ILE A 376 10.49 -5.31 -20.00
C ILE A 376 10.41 -6.11 -21.31
N ALA A 377 10.71 -5.49 -22.45
CA ALA A 377 10.84 -6.21 -23.71
C ALA A 377 12.07 -7.15 -23.72
N GLU A 378 13.05 -6.92 -22.83
CA GLU A 378 14.33 -7.62 -22.78
C GLU A 378 14.46 -8.54 -21.54
N THR A 379 13.87 -8.16 -20.40
CA THR A 379 13.92 -8.94 -19.15
C THR A 379 12.71 -9.88 -18.99
N LYS A 380 12.91 -11.11 -18.50
CA LYS A 380 11.84 -12.07 -18.22
C LYS A 380 10.83 -11.48 -17.23
N ARG A 381 9.58 -11.36 -17.67
CA ARG A 381 8.47 -10.72 -16.94
C ARG A 381 8.18 -11.35 -15.56
N ASP A 382 8.47 -12.62 -15.38
CA ASP A 382 8.24 -13.36 -14.12
C ASP A 382 9.31 -13.09 -13.05
N GLU A 383 10.42 -12.43 -13.42
CA GLU A 383 11.51 -12.09 -12.51
C GLU A 383 11.50 -10.60 -12.11
N LEU A 384 10.67 -9.78 -12.77
CA LEU A 384 10.62 -8.35 -12.55
C LEU A 384 9.71 -8.04 -11.35
N ASP A 385 10.33 -7.67 -10.24
CA ASP A 385 9.62 -7.20 -9.06
C ASP A 385 9.02 -5.81 -9.31
N THR A 386 7.76 -5.78 -9.78
CA THR A 386 7.06 -4.52 -10.08
C THR A 386 6.75 -3.66 -8.85
N SER A 387 7.01 -4.17 -7.64
CA SER A 387 6.83 -3.39 -6.41
C SER A 387 7.83 -2.21 -6.29
N GLU A 388 8.97 -2.30 -6.99
CA GLU A 388 10.01 -1.26 -6.99
C GLU A 388 9.89 -0.27 -8.17
N ILE A 389 8.85 -0.42 -8.98
CA ILE A 389 8.61 0.32 -10.21
C ILE A 389 7.47 1.29 -9.99
N VAL A 390 7.62 2.55 -10.36
CA VAL A 390 6.62 3.60 -10.10
C VAL A 390 6.22 4.32 -11.38
N SER A 391 5.19 5.17 -11.30
CA SER A 391 4.81 6.05 -12.42
C SER A 391 5.86 7.13 -12.70
N ASP A 392 5.81 7.69 -13.90
CA ASP A 392 6.56 8.87 -14.35
C ASP A 392 6.53 10.01 -13.33
N ARG A 393 5.40 10.22 -12.67
CA ARG A 393 5.23 11.32 -11.69
C ARG A 393 6.04 11.08 -10.43
N MET A 394 5.89 9.89 -9.87
CA MET A 394 6.65 9.48 -8.71
C MET A 394 8.14 9.45 -9.04
N TRP A 395 8.50 8.98 -10.25
CA TRP A 395 9.86 9.02 -10.74
C TRP A 395 10.41 10.45 -10.81
N ASN A 396 9.69 11.39 -11.42
CA ASN A 396 10.10 12.80 -11.48
C ASN A 396 10.24 13.42 -10.08
N TYR A 397 9.33 13.10 -9.15
CA TYR A 397 9.45 13.51 -7.75
C TYR A 397 10.77 13.01 -7.14
N ILE A 398 11.08 11.72 -7.28
CA ILE A 398 12.31 11.11 -6.77
C ILE A 398 13.55 11.76 -7.38
N GLN A 399 13.56 12.01 -8.69
CA GLN A 399 14.68 12.66 -9.39
C GLN A 399 14.90 14.11 -8.91
N SER A 400 13.85 14.77 -8.43
CA SER A 400 13.95 16.12 -7.84
C SER A 400 14.52 16.12 -6.40
N CYS A 401 14.53 14.98 -5.72
CA CYS A 401 14.93 14.86 -4.32
C CYS A 401 16.44 14.67 -4.13
N LYS A 402 16.93 14.99 -2.94
CA LYS A 402 18.19 14.41 -2.43
C LYS A 402 17.89 12.97 -1.98
N ARG A 403 18.74 12.03 -2.39
CA ARG A 403 18.58 10.59 -2.15
C ARG A 403 19.64 10.10 -1.19
N PHE A 404 19.23 9.35 -0.16
CA PHE A 404 20.12 8.79 0.83
C PHE A 404 19.81 7.31 1.01
N PRO A 405 20.68 6.40 0.55
CA PRO A 405 20.49 4.97 0.76
C PRO A 405 20.61 4.66 2.26
N ILE A 406 19.65 3.91 2.78
CA ILE A 406 19.61 3.43 4.16
C ILE A 406 19.71 1.91 4.09
N THR A 407 20.95 1.41 4.16
CA THR A 407 21.29 -0.01 4.05
C THR A 407 21.60 -0.60 5.43
N GLY A 408 21.35 -1.90 5.60
CA GLY A 408 22.03 -2.67 6.65
C GLY A 408 21.24 -2.92 7.94
N SER A 409 19.98 -3.37 7.86
CA SER A 409 19.38 -4.00 9.03
C SER A 409 18.38 -5.10 8.74
N ASP A 410 18.53 -6.17 9.51
CA ASP A 410 17.53 -7.21 9.73
C ASP A 410 16.26 -6.67 10.43
N TRP A 411 16.28 -5.43 10.94
CA TRP A 411 15.26 -4.84 11.81
C TRP A 411 14.06 -4.19 11.10
N PHE A 412 14.14 -3.91 9.80
CA PHE A 412 12.99 -3.41 9.01
C PHE A 412 12.19 -4.51 8.32
N GLY A 413 12.61 -5.78 8.49
CA GLY A 413 11.83 -7.00 8.19
C GLY A 413 11.25 -7.09 6.80
N VAL A 414 12.00 -6.54 5.86
CA VAL A 414 12.12 -7.18 4.57
C VAL A 414 12.77 -8.52 4.87
N ALA A 415 12.04 -9.61 4.68
CA ALA A 415 12.63 -10.93 4.81
C ALA A 415 13.96 -10.92 4.04
N PRO A 416 15.08 -11.41 4.61
CA PRO A 416 16.28 -11.62 3.81
C PRO A 416 15.81 -12.35 2.55
N ILE A 417 16.09 -11.76 1.38
CA ILE A 417 15.61 -12.25 0.09
C ILE A 417 15.81 -13.77 0.11
N LYS A 418 14.69 -14.51 0.03
CA LYS A 418 14.63 -15.94 0.40
C LYS A 418 15.51 -16.86 -0.45
N SER A 419 16.13 -16.33 -1.50
CA SER A 419 17.09 -17.00 -2.34
C SER A 419 18.43 -16.26 -2.30
N ILE A 420 19.42 -16.91 -1.69
CA ILE A 420 20.82 -16.59 -1.95
C ILE A 420 21.07 -16.96 -3.42
N SER A 421 21.36 -15.98 -4.27
CA SER A 421 21.73 -16.19 -5.68
C SER A 421 23.19 -16.64 -5.83
N GLY A 422 24.02 -16.42 -4.80
CA GLY A 422 25.40 -16.91 -4.75
C GLY A 422 26.14 -16.41 -3.51
N PHE A 423 27.46 -16.58 -3.47
CA PHE A 423 28.32 -15.92 -2.48
C PHE A 423 29.39 -15.13 -3.22
N ASP A 424 29.75 -13.95 -2.71
CA ASP A 424 30.86 -13.18 -3.27
C ASP A 424 32.21 -13.82 -2.93
N ALA A 425 33.31 -13.29 -3.48
CA ALA A 425 34.66 -13.83 -3.28
C ALA A 425 35.10 -13.89 -1.80
N ASN A 426 34.41 -13.15 -0.91
CA ASN A 426 34.68 -13.12 0.52
C ASN A 426 33.72 -14.02 1.32
N GLY A 427 32.86 -14.80 0.65
CA GLY A 427 31.88 -15.68 1.29
C GLY A 427 30.66 -14.94 1.83
N ASN A 428 30.41 -13.70 1.43
CA ASN A 428 29.17 -13.01 1.80
C ASN A 428 28.03 -13.46 0.89
N PRO A 429 26.82 -13.72 1.39
CA PRO A 429 25.68 -14.07 0.56
C PRO A 429 25.32 -12.93 -0.41
N ILE A 430 25.12 -13.28 -1.67
CA ILE A 430 24.59 -12.44 -2.74
C ILE A 430 23.11 -12.77 -2.84
N TYR A 431 22.25 -11.75 -2.76
CA TYR A 431 20.82 -11.94 -2.74
C TYR A 431 20.16 -11.63 -4.09
N ARG A 432 20.66 -10.64 -4.84
CA ARG A 432 20.19 -10.31 -6.20
C ARG A 432 21.37 -9.86 -7.07
N LEU A 433 21.39 -10.34 -8.32
CA LEU A 433 22.29 -9.87 -9.38
C LEU A 433 21.49 -8.99 -10.37
N ASP A 434 22.12 -7.99 -11.00
CA ASP A 434 21.52 -7.28 -12.14
C ASP A 434 21.61 -8.15 -13.40
N GLU A 435 21.03 -7.64 -14.47
CA GLU A 435 21.11 -8.20 -15.82
C GLU A 435 22.55 -8.40 -16.34
N ASN A 436 23.54 -7.74 -15.74
CA ASN A 436 24.97 -7.85 -16.08
C ASN A 436 25.73 -8.80 -15.14
N GLY A 437 25.06 -9.44 -14.17
CA GLY A 437 25.68 -10.31 -13.19
C GLY A 437 26.42 -9.59 -12.05
N ASN A 438 26.23 -8.27 -11.90
CA ASN A 438 26.76 -7.52 -10.76
C ASN A 438 25.86 -7.68 -9.54
N VAL A 439 26.45 -7.67 -8.35
CA VAL A 439 25.69 -7.71 -7.09
C VAL A 439 24.90 -6.42 -6.93
N VAL A 440 23.57 -6.51 -6.94
CA VAL A 440 22.67 -5.35 -6.79
C VAL A 440 22.22 -5.17 -5.35
N CYS A 441 22.07 -6.28 -4.61
CA CYS A 441 21.50 -6.23 -3.28
C CYS A 441 22.25 -7.16 -2.32
N LYS A 442 22.89 -6.57 -1.29
CA LYS A 442 23.52 -7.28 -0.16
C LYS A 442 22.67 -7.24 1.12
N THR A 443 21.71 -6.33 1.21
CA THR A 443 20.89 -6.06 2.39
C THR A 443 19.54 -5.48 1.96
N VAL A 444 18.62 -5.30 2.92
CA VAL A 444 17.45 -4.42 2.75
C VAL A 444 17.89 -3.06 2.19
N ASP A 445 17.39 -2.72 1.00
CA ASP A 445 17.62 -1.45 0.32
C ASP A 445 16.39 -0.55 0.51
N THR A 446 16.43 0.28 1.54
CA THR A 446 15.50 1.42 1.67
C THR A 446 16.21 2.70 1.29
N GLU A 447 15.44 3.71 0.89
CA GLU A 447 15.99 5.00 0.49
C GLU A 447 15.14 6.13 1.05
N LEU A 448 15.85 7.13 1.58
CA LEU A 448 15.29 8.37 2.08
C LEU A 448 15.39 9.43 0.98
N TYR A 449 14.24 9.97 0.58
CA TYR A 449 14.09 11.03 -0.41
C TYR A 449 13.69 12.32 0.30
N LEU A 450 14.53 13.35 0.23
CA LEU A 450 14.26 14.66 0.81
C LEU A 450 14.06 15.68 -0.31
N ARG A 451 12.89 16.32 -0.37
CA ARG A 451 12.63 17.34 -1.38
C ARG A 451 13.54 18.55 -1.15
N LYS A 452 14.09 19.12 -2.23
CA LYS A 452 14.88 20.35 -2.19
C LYS A 452 13.97 21.58 -2.19
N LEU A 453 14.36 22.65 -1.51
CA LEU A 453 13.72 23.95 -1.70
C LEU A 453 14.12 24.51 -3.08
N PRO A 454 13.21 25.23 -3.78
CA PRO A 454 13.49 25.77 -5.12
C PRO A 454 14.76 26.63 -5.22
N GLU A 455 15.20 27.22 -4.10
CA GLU A 455 16.32 28.16 -4.04
C GLU A 455 17.62 27.54 -3.50
N SER A 456 17.63 26.27 -3.09
CA SER A 456 18.86 25.59 -2.69
C SER A 456 19.63 25.14 -3.94
N LYS A 457 20.51 26.02 -4.46
CA LYS A 457 21.48 25.67 -5.51
C LYS A 457 22.53 24.69 -5.00
#